data_AF-K2CB58-F1
#
_entry.id   AF-K2CB58-F1
#
_cell.length_a   1.000
_cell.length_b   1.000
_cell.length_c   1.000
_cell.angle_alpha   90.00
_cell.angle_beta   90.00
_cell.angle_gamma   90.00
#
_symmetry.space_group_name_H-M   'P 1'
#
loop_
_entity.id
_entity.type
_entity.pdbx_description
1 polymer ?
#
loop_
_entity_poly.entity_id
_entity_poly.type
_entity_poly.pdbx_seq_one_letter_code
_entity_poly.pdbx_strand_id
1 'polypeptide(L)'
;MYKQLLPIILVTAVFPSLALAAPDGRIVLQVEEHGEAWYINPADHHRYYLGRPDDAFAIMKELGLGITNADFKRLSSDAGMRQAVRGKIVLQVEKHGEAWYINPVNDQPYYLGKPARAWKLMTKFGLGISNADLATIPIGIPGETLPDSVLLSVPFTTQAPYGYWGSPYNEACEEAILVMLKHYYANTSLSADTANTEILDIVNWEQATYGYHEDTAAAVTAQTAQDYLGLSSDVSSDVSTSSIKRAVSKGHPVIVPVYGKALNNPHYKNGGPYYHMILIVGYNTTSFITHDPGTRYGEHYSYEQTNLMNAIHDLTDPESNVATGSPAMVIMRD
;
A
#
# COMPACT_ATOMS: atom_id res chain seq x y z
N MET A 1 39.54 -36.07 -31.83
CA MET A 1 38.95 -36.05 -30.48
C MET A 1 37.78 -35.07 -30.48
N TYR A 2 36.56 -35.56 -30.69
CA TYR A 2 35.33 -34.75 -30.59
C TYR A 2 34.84 -34.82 -29.14
N LYS A 3 34.74 -33.67 -28.44
CA LYS A 3 34.06 -33.56 -27.15
C LYS A 3 32.57 -33.41 -27.42
N GLN A 4 31.78 -34.40 -27.00
CA GLN A 4 30.32 -34.29 -26.94
C GLN A 4 29.94 -33.27 -25.86
N LEU A 5 29.24 -32.20 -26.25
CA LEU A 5 28.53 -31.31 -25.33
C LEU A 5 27.18 -31.93 -25.01
N LEU A 6 26.94 -32.24 -23.74
CA LEU A 6 25.62 -32.63 -23.22
C LEU A 6 24.68 -31.42 -23.26
N PRO A 7 23.43 -31.57 -23.71
CA PRO A 7 22.47 -30.48 -23.69
C PRO A 7 22.07 -30.17 -22.25
N ILE A 8 22.17 -28.89 -21.88
CA ILE A 8 21.58 -28.35 -20.65
C ILE A 8 20.07 -28.35 -20.86
N ILE A 9 19.37 -29.27 -20.20
CA ILE A 9 17.91 -29.25 -20.14
C ILE A 9 17.53 -28.15 -19.14
N LEU A 10 17.13 -27.00 -19.65
CA LEU A 10 16.50 -25.96 -18.87
C LEU A 10 15.07 -26.44 -18.53
N VAL A 11 14.87 -26.97 -17.32
CA VAL A 11 13.52 -27.27 -16.83
C VAL A 11 12.89 -25.94 -16.43
N THR A 12 12.12 -25.35 -17.35
CA THR A 12 11.21 -24.26 -17.01
C THR A 12 10.06 -24.86 -16.20
N ALA A 13 10.13 -24.73 -14.87
CA ALA A 13 8.99 -25.00 -14.01
C ALA A 13 7.93 -23.93 -14.31
N VAL A 14 6.96 -24.27 -15.16
CA VAL A 14 5.75 -23.49 -15.33
C VAL A 14 4.94 -23.67 -14.04
N PHE A 15 5.04 -22.73 -13.11
CA PHE A 15 4.11 -22.65 -11.99
C PHE A 15 2.78 -22.15 -12.56
N PRO A 16 1.72 -22.97 -12.59
CA PRO A 16 0.40 -22.44 -12.89
C PRO A 16 0.08 -21.36 -11.86
N SER A 17 -0.28 -20.16 -12.32
CA SER A 17 -0.87 -19.12 -11.48
C SER A 17 -2.26 -19.60 -11.04
N LEU A 18 -2.27 -20.52 -10.07
CA LEU A 18 -3.46 -20.79 -9.28
C LEU A 18 -3.81 -19.47 -8.62
N ALA A 19 -4.98 -18.92 -8.97
CA ALA A 19 -5.63 -17.90 -8.18
C ALA A 19 -5.51 -18.33 -6.71
N LEU A 20 -4.70 -17.58 -5.96
CA LEU A 20 -4.26 -17.97 -4.63
C LEU A 20 -5.53 -18.11 -3.78
N ALA A 21 -5.82 -19.32 -3.28
CA ALA A 21 -6.72 -19.42 -2.14
C ALA A 21 -6.15 -18.45 -1.09
N ALA A 22 -6.93 -17.43 -0.71
CA ALA A 22 -6.46 -16.26 0.01
C ALA A 22 -5.41 -16.65 1.06
N PRO A 23 -4.21 -16.02 1.06
CA PRO A 23 -3.11 -16.44 1.92
C PRO A 23 -3.38 -16.12 3.40
N ASP A 24 -4.56 -15.60 3.74
CA ASP A 24 -5.02 -15.33 5.09
C ASP A 24 -4.77 -16.49 6.03
N GLY A 25 -4.11 -16.18 7.14
CA GLY A 25 -3.73 -17.14 8.15
C GLY A 25 -2.61 -18.10 7.73
N ARG A 26 -2.01 -17.95 6.54
CA ARG A 26 -0.87 -18.75 6.10
C ARG A 26 0.44 -18.12 6.57
N ILE A 27 1.43 -18.98 6.76
CA ILE A 27 2.82 -18.57 6.67
C ILE A 27 3.24 -18.78 5.21
N VAL A 28 3.83 -17.75 4.60
CA VAL A 28 4.32 -17.76 3.23
C VAL A 28 5.83 -17.54 3.21
N LEU A 29 6.50 -18.06 2.17
CA LEU A 29 7.93 -17.93 1.94
C LEU A 29 8.16 -17.19 0.64
N GLN A 30 8.88 -16.07 0.68
CA GLN A 30 9.25 -15.28 -0.49
C GLN A 30 10.30 -16.05 -1.31
N VAL A 31 9.92 -16.61 -2.45
CA VAL A 31 10.80 -17.57 -3.18
C VAL A 31 11.73 -16.91 -4.20
N GLU A 32 11.52 -15.64 -4.51
CA GLU A 32 12.29 -14.87 -5.50
C GLU A 32 13.36 -13.98 -4.87
N GLU A 33 13.55 -14.07 -3.55
CA GLU A 33 14.58 -13.35 -2.77
C GLU A 33 15.36 -14.32 -1.86
N HIS A 34 15.45 -14.04 -0.56
CA HIS A 34 16.28 -14.79 0.39
C HIS A 34 15.49 -15.87 1.15
N GLY A 35 14.25 -16.15 0.77
CA GLY A 35 13.40 -17.11 1.47
C GLY A 35 12.76 -16.55 2.74
N GLU A 36 12.55 -15.23 2.78
CA GLU A 36 11.91 -14.52 3.88
C GLU A 36 10.55 -15.14 4.25
N ALA A 37 10.31 -15.31 5.54
CA ALA A 37 9.06 -15.84 6.05
C ALA A 37 8.12 -14.71 6.49
N TRP A 38 6.86 -14.83 6.10
CA TRP A 38 5.82 -13.84 6.40
C TRP A 38 4.57 -14.53 6.95
N TYR A 39 3.96 -13.95 7.98
CA TYR A 39 2.66 -14.35 8.50
C TYR A 39 1.59 -13.44 7.93
N ILE A 40 0.57 -13.99 7.26
CA ILE A 40 -0.58 -13.20 6.82
C ILE A 40 -1.66 -13.30 7.89
N ASN A 41 -1.91 -12.21 8.61
CA ASN A 41 -2.86 -12.21 9.71
C ASN A 41 -4.30 -12.16 9.17
N PRO A 42 -5.16 -13.16 9.48
CA PRO A 42 -6.51 -13.22 8.95
C PRO A 42 -7.47 -12.19 9.57
N ALA A 43 -7.02 -11.42 10.57
CA ALA A 43 -7.84 -10.40 11.22
C ALA A 43 -7.77 -9.03 10.52
N ASP A 44 -6.62 -8.69 9.93
CA ASP A 44 -6.36 -7.38 9.30
C ASP A 44 -5.91 -7.50 7.83
N HIS A 45 -5.62 -8.71 7.36
CA HIS A 45 -5.11 -9.03 6.02
C HIS A 45 -3.72 -8.47 5.73
N HIS A 46 -2.93 -8.17 6.78
CA HIS A 46 -1.55 -7.72 6.66
C HIS A 46 -0.55 -8.88 6.68
N ARG A 47 0.55 -8.73 5.95
CA ARG A 47 1.75 -9.55 6.07
C ARG A 47 2.65 -8.99 7.17
N TYR A 48 3.11 -9.87 8.04
CA TYR A 48 4.02 -9.55 9.13
C TYR A 48 5.31 -10.35 8.98
N TYR A 49 6.46 -9.68 9.04
CA TYR A 49 7.75 -10.32 8.84
C TYR A 49 8.12 -11.21 10.03
N LEU A 50 8.38 -12.50 9.78
CA LEU A 50 8.76 -13.49 10.80
C LEU A 50 10.27 -13.73 10.88
N GLY A 51 11.06 -13.11 9.99
CA GLY A 51 12.48 -13.43 9.84
C GLY A 51 13.36 -12.98 11.02
N ARG A 52 12.98 -11.91 11.74
CA ARG A 52 13.69 -11.45 12.94
C ARG A 52 13.04 -12.00 14.21
N PRO A 53 13.82 -12.51 15.18
CA PRO A 53 13.28 -13.02 16.44
C PRO A 53 12.41 -12.01 17.20
N ASP A 54 12.82 -10.73 17.22
CA ASP A 54 12.09 -9.67 17.93
C ASP A 54 10.73 -9.37 17.28
N ASP A 55 10.69 -9.30 15.94
CA ASP A 55 9.43 -9.13 15.19
C ASP A 55 8.50 -10.31 15.43
N ALA A 56 9.02 -11.54 15.30
CA ALA A 56 8.25 -12.75 15.53
C ALA A 56 7.66 -12.79 16.94
N PHE A 57 8.43 -12.35 17.94
CA PHE A 57 7.96 -12.26 19.32
C PHE A 57 6.86 -11.19 19.48
N ALA A 58 7.03 -10.01 18.91
CA ALA A 58 6.03 -8.94 18.94
C ALA A 58 4.71 -9.38 18.27
N ILE A 59 4.80 -9.99 17.08
CA ILE A 59 3.67 -10.61 16.37
C ILE A 59 2.91 -11.57 17.29
N MET A 60 3.62 -12.51 17.91
CA MET A 60 3.00 -13.49 18.80
C MET A 60 2.30 -12.82 19.98
N LYS A 61 2.94 -11.82 20.60
CA LYS A 61 2.44 -11.13 21.78
C LYS A 61 1.19 -10.29 21.50
N GLU A 62 1.14 -9.64 20.35
CA GLU A 62 0.16 -8.57 20.08
C GLU A 62 -0.97 -9.02 19.17
N LEU A 63 -0.68 -9.87 18.18
CA LEU A 63 -1.69 -10.44 17.29
C LEU A 63 -2.22 -11.78 17.80
N GLY A 64 -1.55 -12.37 18.79
CA GLY A 64 -1.91 -13.65 19.37
C GLY A 64 -3.22 -13.58 20.15
N LEU A 65 -4.17 -14.46 19.83
CA LEU A 65 -5.40 -14.62 20.60
C LEU A 65 -5.12 -15.36 21.89
N GLY A 66 -5.29 -14.70 23.04
CA GLY A 66 -5.19 -15.34 24.35
C GLY A 66 -6.31 -16.35 24.59
N ILE A 67 -5.95 -17.59 24.91
CA ILE A 67 -6.90 -18.66 25.26
C ILE A 67 -6.48 -19.39 26.54
N THR A 68 -7.47 -19.90 27.28
CA THR A 68 -7.25 -20.69 28.50
C THR A 68 -6.65 -22.06 28.17
N ASN A 69 -6.07 -22.74 29.15
CA ASN A 69 -5.57 -24.10 28.98
C ASN A 69 -6.71 -25.09 28.68
N ALA A 70 -7.89 -24.84 29.26
CA ALA A 70 -9.09 -25.64 29.00
C ALA A 70 -9.53 -25.50 27.53
N ASP A 71 -9.59 -24.27 27.02
CA ASP A 71 -9.92 -23.98 25.64
C ASP A 71 -8.87 -24.49 24.66
N PHE A 72 -7.58 -24.35 24.98
CA PHE A 72 -6.51 -24.95 24.17
C PHE A 72 -6.66 -26.47 24.06
N LYS A 73 -7.02 -27.18 25.14
CA LYS A 73 -7.26 -28.63 25.11
C LYS A 73 -8.47 -28.99 24.23
N ARG A 74 -9.52 -28.16 24.25
CA ARG A 74 -10.72 -28.33 23.42
C ARG A 74 -10.40 -28.22 21.93
N LEU A 75 -9.34 -27.52 21.53
CA LEU A 75 -8.90 -27.52 20.12
C LEU A 75 -8.67 -28.92 19.56
N SER A 76 -8.41 -29.96 20.35
CA SER A 76 -8.29 -31.33 19.82
C SER A 76 -9.64 -32.00 19.52
N SER A 77 -10.70 -31.63 20.23
CA SER A 77 -12.00 -32.32 20.20
C SER A 77 -13.15 -31.48 19.63
N ASP A 78 -13.01 -30.16 19.59
CA ASP A 78 -14.03 -29.20 19.16
C ASP A 78 -13.67 -28.60 17.79
N ALA A 79 -14.30 -29.10 16.73
CA ALA A 79 -14.04 -28.67 15.36
C ALA A 79 -14.49 -27.22 15.10
N GLY A 80 -15.59 -26.78 15.73
CA GLY A 80 -16.09 -25.41 15.59
C GLY A 80 -15.11 -24.41 16.20
N MET A 81 -14.59 -24.74 17.38
CA MET A 81 -13.55 -23.92 18.01
C MET A 81 -12.27 -23.87 17.17
N ARG A 82 -11.78 -25.00 16.65
CA ARG A 82 -10.62 -25.02 15.74
C ARG A 82 -10.83 -24.14 14.53
N GLN A 83 -12.00 -24.23 13.90
CA GLN A 83 -12.32 -23.44 12.72
C GLN A 83 -12.33 -21.93 13.02
N ALA A 84 -12.77 -21.51 14.22
CA ALA A 84 -12.80 -20.10 14.62
C ALA A 84 -11.40 -19.48 14.86
N VAL A 85 -10.39 -20.31 15.14
CA VAL A 85 -9.00 -19.89 15.35
C VAL A 85 -8.05 -20.33 14.23
N ARG A 86 -8.61 -20.88 13.15
CA ARG A 86 -7.85 -21.36 11.99
C ARG A 86 -7.03 -20.22 11.39
N GLY A 87 -5.75 -20.48 11.13
CA GLY A 87 -4.80 -19.48 10.63
C GLY A 87 -4.32 -18.45 11.66
N LYS A 88 -4.86 -18.46 12.89
CA LYS A 88 -4.46 -17.53 13.94
C LYS A 88 -3.26 -18.05 14.72
N ILE A 89 -2.53 -17.12 15.32
CA ILE A 89 -1.64 -17.40 16.43
C ILE A 89 -2.48 -17.36 17.71
N VAL A 90 -2.37 -18.38 18.56
CA VAL A 90 -3.01 -18.43 19.88
C VAL A 90 -1.96 -18.48 20.97
N LEU A 91 -2.23 -17.79 22.09
CA LEU A 91 -1.37 -17.76 23.26
C LEU A 91 -2.04 -18.48 24.42
N GLN A 92 -1.37 -19.46 25.02
CA GLN A 92 -1.81 -20.05 26.28
C GLN A 92 -1.45 -19.12 27.45
N VAL A 93 -2.44 -18.34 27.92
CA VAL A 93 -2.21 -17.25 28.88
C VAL A 93 -2.07 -17.71 30.34
N GLU A 94 -2.55 -18.91 30.67
CA GLU A 94 -2.54 -19.46 32.03
C GLU A 94 -1.26 -20.24 32.37
N LYS A 95 -0.28 -20.25 31.47
CA LYS A 95 1.01 -20.94 31.62
C LYS A 95 2.18 -19.97 31.41
N HIS A 96 3.15 -20.31 30.58
CA HIS A 96 4.33 -19.48 30.27
C HIS A 96 4.15 -18.61 29.02
N GLY A 97 2.92 -18.36 28.56
CA GLY A 97 2.67 -17.61 27.33
C GLY A 97 3.07 -18.38 26.07
N GLU A 98 2.82 -19.70 26.03
CA GLU A 98 3.19 -20.53 24.90
C GLU A 98 2.39 -20.15 23.64
N ALA A 99 3.09 -19.78 22.57
CA ALA A 99 2.50 -19.42 21.29
C ALA A 99 2.34 -20.62 20.35
N TRP A 100 1.18 -20.72 19.71
CA TRP A 100 0.83 -21.79 18.79
C TRP A 100 0.19 -21.24 17.53
N TYR A 101 0.65 -21.71 16.38
CA TYR A 101 0.05 -21.44 15.08
C TYR A 101 -0.97 -22.52 14.74
N ILE A 102 -2.21 -22.15 14.47
CA ILE A 102 -3.24 -23.09 14.01
C ILE A 102 -3.20 -23.14 12.49
N ASN A 103 -2.57 -24.18 11.94
CA ASN A 103 -2.33 -24.25 10.51
C ASN A 103 -3.64 -24.38 9.73
N PRO A 104 -3.96 -23.48 8.79
CA PRO A 104 -5.22 -23.48 8.07
C PRO A 104 -5.31 -24.57 7.01
N VAL A 105 -4.27 -25.36 6.75
CA VAL A 105 -4.31 -26.47 5.77
C VAL A 105 -4.80 -27.76 6.43
N ASN A 106 -4.48 -27.99 7.70
CA ASN A 106 -4.75 -29.25 8.40
C ASN A 106 -5.40 -29.09 9.78
N ASP A 107 -5.73 -27.85 10.17
CA ASP A 107 -6.33 -27.45 11.44
C ASP A 107 -5.54 -27.88 12.69
N GLN A 108 -4.25 -28.20 12.54
CA GLN A 108 -3.40 -28.65 13.64
C GLN A 108 -2.67 -27.48 14.30
N PRO A 109 -2.54 -27.47 15.64
CA PRO A 109 -1.71 -26.52 16.36
C PRO A 109 -0.22 -26.88 16.24
N TYR A 110 0.61 -25.88 15.91
CA TYR A 110 2.06 -25.99 15.86
C TYR A 110 2.71 -25.00 16.81
N TYR A 111 3.57 -25.51 17.69
CA TYR A 111 4.24 -24.69 18.68
C TYR A 111 5.29 -23.76 18.05
N LEU A 112 5.19 -22.46 18.31
CA LEU A 112 6.08 -21.42 17.81
C LEU A 112 7.20 -21.03 18.79
N GLY A 113 7.07 -21.36 20.09
CA GLY A 113 7.96 -20.84 21.13
C GLY A 113 9.42 -21.33 21.12
N LYS A 114 9.86 -22.07 20.09
CA LYS A 114 11.28 -22.42 19.87
C LYS A 114 11.67 -22.15 18.43
N PRO A 115 12.75 -21.37 18.17
CA PRO A 115 13.17 -21.02 16.81
C PRO A 115 13.32 -22.22 15.87
N ALA A 116 13.95 -23.31 16.33
CA ALA A 116 14.13 -24.52 15.52
C ALA A 116 12.81 -25.22 15.14
N ARG A 117 11.76 -25.10 15.97
CA ARG A 117 10.42 -25.66 15.66
C ARG A 117 9.65 -24.74 14.73
N ALA A 118 9.70 -23.44 14.98
CA ALA A 118 9.12 -22.44 14.08
C ALA A 118 9.75 -22.57 12.68
N TRP A 119 11.08 -22.65 12.57
CA TRP A 119 11.77 -22.90 11.31
C TRP A 119 11.26 -24.15 10.58
N LYS A 120 11.18 -25.30 11.26
CA LYS A 120 10.66 -26.55 10.67
C LYS A 120 9.23 -26.41 10.17
N LEU A 121 8.38 -25.67 10.88
CA LEU A 121 7.02 -25.37 10.47
C LEU A 121 7.03 -24.53 9.18
N MET A 122 7.80 -23.43 9.16
CA MET A 122 7.91 -22.54 8.00
C MET A 122 8.43 -23.29 6.77
N THR A 123 9.50 -24.08 6.90
CA THR A 123 10.04 -24.86 5.77
C THR A 123 9.12 -25.98 5.28
N LYS A 124 8.25 -26.52 6.16
CA LYS A 124 7.38 -27.65 5.82
C LYS A 124 6.04 -27.22 5.24
N PHE A 125 5.48 -26.13 5.75
CA PHE A 125 4.12 -25.68 5.43
C PHE A 125 4.05 -24.29 4.79
N GLY A 126 5.18 -23.60 4.71
CA GLY A 126 5.31 -22.32 4.02
C GLY A 126 4.86 -22.47 2.57
N LEU A 127 3.89 -21.66 2.18
CA LEU A 127 3.49 -21.53 0.79
C LEU A 127 4.49 -20.61 0.09
N GLY A 128 5.10 -21.05 -1.00
CA GLY A 128 5.92 -20.16 -1.82
C GLY A 128 5.06 -19.04 -2.41
N ILE A 129 5.54 -17.80 -2.34
CA ILE A 129 4.87 -16.62 -2.90
C ILE A 129 5.89 -15.80 -3.70
N SER A 130 5.46 -15.29 -4.86
CA SER A 130 6.27 -14.39 -5.70
C SER A 130 6.40 -13.01 -5.05
N ASN A 131 7.41 -12.23 -5.47
CA ASN A 131 7.57 -10.86 -5.03
C ASN A 131 6.34 -10.00 -5.42
N ALA A 132 5.82 -10.21 -6.62
CA ALA A 132 4.65 -9.51 -7.14
C ALA A 132 3.40 -9.81 -6.30
N ASP A 133 3.10 -11.08 -6.05
CA ASP A 133 1.93 -11.46 -5.24
C ASP A 133 2.09 -11.01 -3.79
N LEU A 134 3.28 -11.17 -3.22
CA LEU A 134 3.54 -10.73 -1.86
C LEU A 134 3.31 -9.23 -1.75
N ALA A 135 3.79 -8.41 -2.70
CA ALA A 135 3.65 -6.94 -2.75
C ALA A 135 2.19 -6.47 -2.70
N THR A 136 1.24 -7.28 -3.16
CA THR A 136 -0.19 -6.96 -3.04
C THR A 136 -0.74 -7.05 -1.62
N ILE A 137 0.01 -7.66 -0.69
CA ILE A 137 -0.40 -7.83 0.71
C ILE A 137 0.21 -6.71 1.57
N PRO A 138 -0.61 -5.87 2.23
CA PRO A 138 -0.15 -4.76 3.07
C PRO A 138 0.84 -5.17 4.16
N ILE A 139 1.91 -4.40 4.41
CA ILE A 139 2.81 -4.67 5.55
C ILE A 139 2.15 -4.24 6.87
N GLY A 140 2.14 -5.15 7.85
CA GLY A 140 1.81 -4.86 9.23
C GLY A 140 3.07 -4.64 10.08
N ILE A 141 3.00 -3.70 11.04
CA ILE A 141 4.07 -3.43 12.01
C ILE A 141 3.53 -3.80 13.39
N PRO A 142 4.09 -4.81 14.07
CA PRO A 142 3.72 -5.13 15.43
C PRO A 142 3.91 -3.92 16.35
N GLY A 143 2.90 -3.61 17.16
CA GLY A 143 2.94 -2.61 18.22
C GLY A 143 2.59 -1.21 17.73
N GLU A 144 2.33 -1.07 16.43
CA GLU A 144 1.94 0.21 15.84
C GLU A 144 0.45 0.49 16.08
N THR A 145 0.17 1.48 16.91
CA THR A 145 -1.17 2.06 17.03
C THR A 145 -1.22 3.38 16.27
N LEU A 146 -2.00 3.42 15.19
CA LEU A 146 -2.26 4.66 14.45
C LEU A 146 -3.42 5.44 15.11
N PRO A 147 -3.40 6.77 15.09
CA PRO A 147 -4.56 7.58 15.50
C PRO A 147 -5.80 7.23 14.68
N ASP A 148 -6.99 7.33 15.29
CA ASP A 148 -8.27 7.10 14.60
C ASP A 148 -8.51 8.11 13.47
N SER A 149 -7.97 9.32 13.60
CA SER A 149 -8.00 10.35 12.58
C SER A 149 -6.77 11.24 12.61
N VAL A 150 -6.37 11.69 11.42
CA VAL A 150 -5.29 12.66 11.20
C VAL A 150 -5.72 13.58 10.07
N LEU A 151 -5.41 14.87 10.18
CA LEU A 151 -5.57 15.84 9.11
C LEU A 151 -4.37 16.78 9.09
N LEU A 152 -3.64 16.79 7.99
CA LEU A 152 -2.51 17.68 7.74
C LEU A 152 -3.02 19.01 7.19
N SER A 153 -2.45 20.11 7.65
CA SER A 153 -2.80 21.47 7.21
C SER A 153 -2.11 21.84 5.89
N VAL A 154 -2.30 21.02 4.86
CA VAL A 154 -1.85 21.31 3.50
C VAL A 154 -2.75 22.42 2.92
N PRO A 155 -2.21 23.47 2.27
CA PRO A 155 -3.03 24.47 1.58
C PRO A 155 -3.57 23.91 0.26
N PHE A 156 -4.75 24.36 -0.16
CA PHE A 156 -5.42 23.86 -1.36
C PHE A 156 -5.33 24.82 -2.56
N THR A 157 -5.19 24.25 -3.76
CA THR A 157 -5.54 24.90 -5.03
C THR A 157 -6.16 23.89 -5.99
N THR A 158 -6.98 24.38 -6.92
CA THR A 158 -7.35 23.60 -8.11
C THR A 158 -6.23 23.67 -9.16
N GLN A 159 -6.22 22.72 -10.11
CA GLN A 159 -5.36 22.81 -11.31
C GLN A 159 -5.70 24.02 -12.18
N ALA A 160 -6.92 24.56 -12.04
CA ALA A 160 -7.37 25.79 -12.70
C ALA A 160 -7.68 26.89 -11.65
N PRO A 161 -6.68 27.65 -11.15
CA PRO A 161 -6.85 28.57 -10.03
C PRO A 161 -7.92 29.66 -10.24
N TYR A 162 -8.12 30.08 -11.50
CA TYR A 162 -9.17 31.04 -11.89
C TYR A 162 -10.41 30.39 -12.53
N GLY A 163 -10.48 29.06 -12.55
CA GLY A 163 -11.60 28.30 -13.11
C GLY A 163 -11.59 28.14 -14.64
N TYR A 164 -10.48 28.44 -15.33
CA TYR A 164 -10.27 28.09 -16.73
C TYR A 164 -9.63 26.70 -16.86
N TRP A 165 -10.43 25.72 -17.31
CA TRP A 165 -10.06 24.30 -17.39
C TRP A 165 -9.54 23.87 -18.78
N GLY A 166 -9.03 24.82 -19.57
CA GLY A 166 -8.38 24.51 -20.85
C GLY A 166 -6.86 24.50 -20.71
N SER A 167 -6.16 24.29 -21.82
CA SER A 167 -4.69 24.19 -21.84
C SER A 167 -4.00 25.43 -21.25
N PRO A 168 -2.95 25.26 -20.43
CA PRO A 168 -2.34 23.97 -20.02
C PRO A 168 -3.07 23.28 -18.86
N TYR A 169 -3.99 23.96 -18.18
CA TYR A 169 -4.59 23.50 -16.92
C TYR A 169 -5.43 22.24 -17.01
N ASN A 170 -5.84 21.76 -18.19
CA ASN A 170 -6.55 20.47 -18.29
C ASN A 170 -5.65 19.26 -17.97
N GLU A 171 -4.33 19.43 -18.03
CA GLU A 171 -3.33 18.39 -17.74
C GLU A 171 -2.50 18.70 -16.48
N ALA A 172 -2.75 19.82 -15.79
CA ALA A 172 -1.84 20.34 -14.76
C ALA A 172 -2.14 19.82 -13.32
N CYS A 173 -2.58 18.57 -13.17
CA CYS A 173 -3.07 18.08 -11.88
C CYS A 173 -1.93 17.77 -10.90
N GLU A 174 -0.82 17.24 -11.41
CA GLU A 174 0.40 16.94 -10.68
C GLU A 174 1.09 18.20 -10.21
N GLU A 175 1.22 19.21 -11.07
CA GLU A 175 1.86 20.49 -10.76
C GLU A 175 1.08 21.24 -9.69
N ALA A 176 -0.26 21.19 -9.73
CA ALA A 176 -1.09 21.74 -8.67
C ALA A 176 -0.81 21.06 -7.32
N ILE A 177 -0.66 19.73 -7.30
CA ILE A 177 -0.28 18.98 -6.10
C ILE A 177 1.12 19.34 -5.61
N LEU A 178 2.09 19.46 -6.52
CA LEU A 178 3.46 19.85 -6.20
C LEU A 178 3.53 21.26 -5.60
N VAL A 179 2.72 22.21 -6.10
CA VAL A 179 2.58 23.54 -5.49
C VAL A 179 1.97 23.47 -4.09
N MET A 180 0.90 22.69 -3.89
CA MET A 180 0.32 22.48 -2.54
C MET A 180 1.37 21.95 -1.55
N LEU A 181 2.19 20.99 -1.98
CA LEU A 181 3.25 20.38 -1.18
C LEU A 181 4.41 21.34 -0.88
N LYS A 182 4.86 22.12 -1.87
CA LYS A 182 5.87 23.17 -1.69
C LYS A 182 5.46 24.12 -0.56
N HIS A 183 4.21 24.58 -0.59
CA HIS A 183 3.70 25.51 0.42
C HIS A 183 3.45 24.85 1.78
N TYR A 184 3.06 23.57 1.80
CA TYR A 184 2.97 22.78 3.03
C TYR A 184 4.31 22.69 3.75
N TYR A 185 5.37 22.24 3.07
CA TYR A 185 6.71 22.10 3.67
C TYR A 185 7.37 23.44 4.00
N ALA A 186 7.07 24.50 3.23
CA ALA A 186 7.51 25.86 3.54
C ALA A 186 6.68 26.53 4.65
N ASN A 187 5.56 25.93 5.09
CA ASN A 187 4.59 26.52 6.02
C ASN A 187 4.12 27.93 5.59
N THR A 188 3.70 28.05 4.33
CA THR A 188 3.24 29.32 3.73
C THR A 188 1.83 29.20 3.17
N SER A 189 1.13 30.33 3.08
CA SER A 189 -0.20 30.38 2.44
C SER A 189 -0.11 30.28 0.93
N LEU A 190 -1.14 29.73 0.30
CA LEU A 190 -1.27 29.60 -1.16
C LEU A 190 -2.45 30.45 -1.66
N SER A 191 -2.18 31.49 -2.44
CA SER A 191 -3.22 32.28 -3.13
C SER A 191 -3.43 31.76 -4.56
N ALA A 192 -4.56 32.09 -5.19
CA ALA A 192 -4.81 31.75 -6.60
C ALA A 192 -3.74 32.33 -7.54
N ASP A 193 -3.28 33.56 -7.30
CA ASP A 193 -2.23 34.21 -8.10
C ASP A 193 -0.88 33.47 -7.98
N THR A 194 -0.54 33.05 -6.76
CA THR A 194 0.68 32.28 -6.49
C THR A 194 0.58 30.90 -7.13
N ALA A 195 -0.54 30.20 -6.89
CA ALA A 195 -0.80 28.88 -7.47
C ALA A 195 -0.71 28.91 -9.00
N ASN A 196 -1.35 29.89 -9.64
CA ASN A 196 -1.31 30.05 -11.08
C ASN A 196 0.11 30.24 -11.61
N THR A 197 0.88 31.12 -10.96
CA THR A 197 2.26 31.40 -11.38
C THR A 197 3.12 30.14 -11.25
N GLU A 198 3.07 29.49 -10.10
CA GLU A 198 3.93 28.34 -9.82
C GLU A 198 3.54 27.08 -10.60
N ILE A 199 2.24 26.85 -10.85
CA ILE A 199 1.78 25.77 -11.75
C ILE A 199 2.38 25.97 -13.14
N LEU A 200 2.30 27.19 -13.70
CA LEU A 200 2.86 27.47 -15.01
C LEU A 200 4.39 27.38 -15.04
N ASP A 201 5.06 27.72 -13.94
CA ASP A 201 6.51 27.58 -13.85
C ASP A 201 6.96 26.10 -13.89
N ILE A 202 6.23 25.20 -13.22
CA ILE A 202 6.49 23.75 -13.28
C ILE A 202 6.19 23.22 -14.69
N VAL A 203 5.02 23.54 -15.27
CA VAL A 203 4.65 23.14 -16.65
C VAL A 203 5.75 23.53 -17.65
N ASN A 204 6.23 24.78 -17.57
CA ASN A 204 7.29 25.27 -18.46
C ASN A 204 8.62 24.55 -18.23
N TRP A 205 8.94 24.23 -16.97
CA TRP A 205 10.15 23.50 -16.63
C TRP A 205 10.11 22.05 -17.13
N GLU A 206 8.99 21.35 -16.97
CA GLU A 206 8.80 19.98 -17.47
C GLU A 206 8.85 19.94 -18.99
N GLN A 207 8.18 20.89 -19.66
CA GLN A 207 8.25 21.03 -21.11
C GLN A 207 9.68 21.26 -21.62
N ALA A 208 10.52 21.98 -20.87
CA ALA A 208 11.91 22.22 -21.21
C ALA A 208 12.84 21.03 -20.87
N THR A 209 12.52 20.28 -19.82
CA THR A 209 13.38 19.22 -19.27
C THR A 209 13.07 17.85 -19.86
N TYR A 210 11.78 17.49 -19.93
CA TYR A 210 11.30 16.20 -20.42
C TYR A 210 10.75 16.27 -21.86
N GLY A 211 10.37 17.47 -22.32
CA GLY A 211 9.76 17.66 -23.63
C GLY A 211 8.25 17.45 -23.65
N TYR A 212 7.63 17.16 -22.50
CA TYR A 212 6.20 16.99 -22.27
C TYR A 212 5.86 17.37 -20.81
N HIS A 213 4.57 17.62 -20.54
CA HIS A 213 4.00 17.89 -19.20
C HIS A 213 2.62 17.23 -19.00
N GLU A 214 2.23 16.35 -19.93
CA GLU A 214 0.97 15.61 -19.85
C GLU A 214 1.06 14.55 -18.73
N ASP A 215 -0.08 13.95 -18.37
CA ASP A 215 -0.25 12.89 -17.36
C ASP A 215 1.05 12.13 -17.06
N THR A 216 1.54 12.28 -15.84
CA THR A 216 2.82 11.69 -15.41
C THR A 216 2.59 10.55 -14.43
N ALA A 217 3.25 9.42 -14.68
CA ALA A 217 3.26 8.30 -13.72
C ALA A 217 3.85 8.74 -12.37
N ALA A 218 3.50 8.03 -11.30
CA ALA A 218 3.96 8.33 -9.94
C ALA A 218 5.49 8.54 -9.82
N ALA A 219 6.27 7.77 -10.59
CA ALA A 219 7.73 7.89 -10.61
C ALA A 219 8.23 9.22 -11.19
N VAL A 220 7.56 9.74 -12.23
CA VAL A 220 7.92 11.01 -12.85
C VAL A 220 7.52 12.17 -11.95
N THR A 221 6.33 12.14 -11.34
CA THR A 221 5.91 13.15 -10.35
C THR A 221 6.89 13.23 -9.17
N ALA A 222 7.33 12.08 -8.65
CA ALA A 222 8.33 12.00 -7.59
C ALA A 222 9.68 12.62 -8.02
N GLN A 223 10.10 12.36 -9.27
CA GLN A 223 11.31 12.94 -9.84
C GLN A 223 11.19 14.46 -9.99
N THR A 224 10.07 14.98 -10.50
CA THR A 224 9.82 16.44 -10.57
C THR A 224 9.86 17.09 -9.18
N ALA A 225 9.26 16.47 -8.16
CA ALA A 225 9.33 16.97 -6.80
C ALA A 225 10.78 17.13 -6.31
N GLN A 226 11.64 16.16 -6.62
CA GLN A 226 13.04 16.20 -6.24
C GLN A 226 13.86 17.20 -7.06
N ASP A 227 13.70 17.21 -8.38
CA ASP A 227 14.55 17.98 -9.30
C ASP A 227 14.18 19.46 -9.35
N TYR A 228 12.88 19.78 -9.28
CA TYR A 228 12.40 21.15 -9.36
C TYR A 228 12.22 21.79 -7.98
N LEU A 229 11.61 21.08 -7.03
CA LEU A 229 11.31 21.62 -5.70
C LEU A 229 12.37 21.29 -4.64
N GLY A 230 13.24 20.32 -4.90
CA GLY A 230 14.19 19.82 -3.89
C GLY A 230 13.52 19.00 -2.77
N LEU A 231 12.27 18.56 -2.96
CA LEU A 231 11.53 17.78 -1.97
C LEU A 231 11.86 16.29 -2.09
N SER A 232 12.13 15.66 -0.96
CA SER A 232 12.37 14.21 -0.92
C SER A 232 11.05 13.45 -1.06
N SER A 233 11.08 12.30 -1.72
CA SER A 233 9.90 11.42 -1.83
C SER A 233 10.28 9.95 -2.01
N ASP A 234 9.37 9.06 -1.65
CA ASP A 234 9.49 7.62 -1.94
C ASP A 234 8.31 7.15 -2.80
N VAL A 235 8.61 6.52 -3.92
CA VAL A 235 7.62 5.75 -4.70
C VAL A 235 7.48 4.37 -4.09
N SER A 236 6.26 3.99 -3.71
CA SER A 236 5.97 2.73 -3.04
C SER A 236 4.89 1.93 -3.76
N SER A 237 5.14 0.64 -3.93
CA SER A 237 4.15 -0.34 -4.41
C SER A 237 3.36 -1.00 -3.27
N ASP A 238 3.72 -0.80 -1.99
CA ASP A 238 2.87 -1.17 -0.84
C ASP A 238 1.76 -0.13 -0.70
N VAL A 239 0.78 -0.20 -1.59
CA VAL A 239 -0.40 0.66 -1.58
C VAL A 239 -1.47 -0.01 -0.74
N SER A 240 -1.56 0.39 0.52
CA SER A 240 -2.51 -0.17 1.48
C SER A 240 -3.08 0.90 2.38
N THR A 241 -4.29 0.65 2.92
CA THR A 241 -4.90 1.60 3.86
C THR A 241 -3.96 1.92 5.02
N SER A 242 -3.25 0.92 5.54
CA SER A 242 -2.28 1.08 6.62
C SER A 242 -1.03 1.85 6.20
N SER A 243 -0.47 1.60 5.00
CA SER A 243 0.76 2.27 4.57
C SER A 243 0.51 3.77 4.34
N ILE A 244 -0.64 4.11 3.77
CA ILE A 244 -1.09 5.50 3.61
C ILE A 244 -1.33 6.14 4.98
N LYS A 245 -2.12 5.51 5.87
CA LYS A 245 -2.37 6.05 7.22
C LYS A 245 -1.09 6.26 8.00
N ARG A 246 -0.11 5.35 7.89
CA ARG A 246 1.22 5.49 8.49
C ARG A 246 1.96 6.72 8.00
N ALA A 247 2.02 6.92 6.69
CA ALA A 247 2.68 8.09 6.11
C ALA A 247 2.03 9.38 6.60
N VAL A 248 0.71 9.49 6.45
CA VAL A 248 -0.04 10.67 6.88
C VAL A 248 0.08 10.93 8.38
N SER A 249 0.08 9.89 9.22
CA SER A 249 0.30 10.02 10.68
C SER A 249 1.66 10.60 11.06
N LYS A 250 2.65 10.48 10.18
CA LYS A 250 4.00 11.02 10.37
C LYS A 250 4.15 12.44 9.83
N GLY A 251 3.07 13.04 9.32
CA GLY A 251 3.14 14.36 8.68
C GLY A 251 3.54 14.29 7.22
N HIS A 252 3.44 13.13 6.57
CA HIS A 252 3.81 12.94 5.17
C HIS A 252 2.54 12.81 4.32
N PRO A 253 2.14 13.85 3.56
CA PRO A 253 1.08 13.73 2.58
C PRO A 253 1.44 12.68 1.51
N VAL A 254 0.43 12.03 0.95
CA VAL A 254 0.62 10.94 -0.02
C VAL A 254 -0.07 11.28 -1.33
N ILE A 255 0.67 11.32 -2.43
CA ILE A 255 0.11 11.45 -3.78
C ILE A 255 -0.28 10.06 -4.26
N VAL A 256 -1.48 9.92 -4.81
CA VAL A 256 -1.94 8.67 -5.44
C VAL A 256 -2.45 8.93 -6.86
N PRO A 257 -1.94 8.18 -7.86
CA PRO A 257 -2.55 8.14 -9.18
C PRO A 257 -3.83 7.32 -9.11
N VAL A 258 -4.87 7.77 -9.82
CA VAL A 258 -6.20 7.16 -9.75
C VAL A 258 -6.84 7.02 -11.12
N TYR A 259 -7.53 5.90 -11.32
CA TYR A 259 -8.52 5.76 -12.38
C TYR A 259 -9.75 6.63 -12.04
N GLY A 260 -9.79 7.85 -12.57
CA GLY A 260 -10.76 8.88 -12.17
C GLY A 260 -12.23 8.45 -12.30
N LYS A 261 -12.55 7.57 -13.25
CA LYS A 261 -13.90 7.00 -13.43
C LYS A 261 -14.36 6.12 -12.27
N ALA A 262 -13.45 5.46 -11.55
CA ALA A 262 -13.79 4.57 -10.43
C ALA A 262 -14.13 5.33 -9.14
N LEU A 263 -13.69 6.59 -9.02
CA LEU A 263 -13.92 7.40 -7.83
C LEU A 263 -15.40 7.70 -7.57
N ASN A 264 -16.22 7.73 -8.64
CA ASN A 264 -17.62 8.14 -8.58
C ASN A 264 -17.82 9.53 -7.94
N ASN A 265 -16.88 10.46 -8.15
CA ASN A 265 -16.99 11.82 -7.64
C ASN A 265 -18.11 12.57 -8.38
N PRO A 266 -19.20 13.00 -7.70
CA PRO A 266 -20.34 13.66 -8.33
C PRO A 266 -20.01 15.06 -8.87
N HIS A 267 -18.86 15.62 -8.52
CA HIS A 267 -18.39 16.91 -9.02
C HIS A 267 -17.65 16.82 -10.36
N TYR A 268 -17.27 15.61 -10.78
CA TYR A 268 -16.67 15.42 -12.10
C TYR A 268 -17.71 15.44 -13.21
N LYS A 269 -17.30 15.98 -14.36
CA LYS A 269 -18.06 15.88 -15.60
C LYS A 269 -17.77 14.53 -16.26
N ASN A 270 -18.76 13.99 -16.97
CA ASN A 270 -18.63 12.73 -17.73
C ASN A 270 -18.10 11.54 -16.90
N GLY A 271 -18.32 11.56 -15.58
CA GLY A 271 -17.87 10.53 -14.65
C GLY A 271 -16.39 10.61 -14.21
N GLY A 272 -15.63 11.65 -14.60
CA GLY A 272 -14.21 11.78 -14.27
C GLY A 272 -13.27 11.59 -15.45
N PRO A 273 -11.98 11.91 -15.31
CA PRO A 273 -10.96 11.59 -16.31
C PRO A 273 -10.59 10.09 -16.28
N TYR A 274 -9.82 9.61 -17.25
CA TYR A 274 -9.27 8.24 -17.18
C TYR A 274 -8.13 8.24 -16.17
N TYR A 275 -7.13 9.09 -16.33
CA TYR A 275 -6.09 9.31 -15.33
C TYR A 275 -6.30 10.60 -14.53
N HIS A 276 -5.82 10.61 -13.28
CA HIS A 276 -5.79 11.79 -12.41
C HIS A 276 -4.84 11.54 -11.24
N MET A 277 -4.39 12.60 -10.58
CA MET A 277 -3.64 12.51 -9.33
C MET A 277 -4.39 13.22 -8.21
N ILE A 278 -4.41 12.58 -7.04
CA ILE A 278 -5.05 13.11 -5.84
C ILE A 278 -4.05 13.12 -4.69
N LEU A 279 -4.10 14.17 -3.87
CA LEU A 279 -3.27 14.27 -2.68
C LEU A 279 -4.06 13.85 -1.43
N ILE A 280 -3.65 12.78 -0.76
CA ILE A 280 -4.20 12.38 0.54
C ILE A 280 -3.51 13.20 1.64
N VAL A 281 -4.31 13.99 2.34
CA VAL A 281 -3.87 14.92 3.40
C VAL A 281 -4.37 14.49 4.78
N GLY A 282 -5.21 13.47 4.86
CA GLY A 282 -5.80 13.03 6.11
C GLY A 282 -6.58 11.73 5.97
N TYR A 283 -7.07 11.25 7.10
CA TYR A 283 -7.96 10.09 7.15
C TYR A 283 -8.77 10.10 8.45
N ASN A 284 -9.83 9.29 8.47
CA ASN A 284 -10.53 8.90 9.68
C ASN A 284 -10.73 7.36 9.67
N THR A 285 -11.66 6.86 10.49
CA THR A 285 -11.91 5.41 10.57
C THR A 285 -12.49 4.80 9.29
N THR A 286 -13.21 5.58 8.47
CA THR A 286 -13.93 5.09 7.26
C THR A 286 -13.38 5.64 5.94
N SER A 287 -12.82 6.85 5.97
CA SER A 287 -12.56 7.63 4.76
C SER A 287 -11.13 8.18 4.73
N PHE A 288 -10.63 8.45 3.53
CA PHE A 288 -9.47 9.29 3.29
C PHE A 288 -9.93 10.72 3.01
N ILE A 289 -9.20 11.70 3.54
CA ILE A 289 -9.42 13.12 3.30
C ILE A 289 -8.37 13.58 2.30
N THR A 290 -8.81 14.16 1.20
CA THR A 290 -7.97 14.47 0.05
C THR A 290 -8.05 15.93 -0.36
N HIS A 291 -7.02 16.39 -1.04
CA HIS A 291 -7.02 17.58 -1.89
C HIS A 291 -7.04 17.11 -3.34
N ASP A 292 -8.17 17.34 -4.00
CA ASP A 292 -8.41 16.92 -5.39
C ASP A 292 -8.37 18.13 -6.34
N PRO A 293 -7.27 18.35 -7.08
CA PRO A 293 -7.11 19.55 -7.90
C PRO A 293 -8.06 19.60 -9.11
N GLY A 294 -8.69 18.46 -9.48
CA GLY A 294 -9.59 18.29 -10.62
C GLY A 294 -10.98 18.88 -10.44
N THR A 295 -11.25 19.47 -9.27
CA THR A 295 -12.55 20.07 -8.98
C THR A 295 -12.43 21.22 -7.98
N ARG A 296 -13.25 22.26 -8.15
CA ARG A 296 -13.37 23.36 -7.15
C ARG A 296 -13.91 22.91 -5.78
N TYR A 297 -14.39 21.67 -5.68
CA TYR A 297 -14.88 21.05 -4.44
C TYR A 297 -13.85 20.09 -3.82
N GLY A 298 -12.59 20.16 -4.28
CA GLY A 298 -11.57 19.18 -3.93
C GLY A 298 -10.89 19.39 -2.59
N GLU A 299 -11.03 20.56 -1.96
CA GLU A 299 -10.42 20.83 -0.65
C GLU A 299 -11.06 19.94 0.42
N HIS A 300 -10.25 19.13 1.08
CA HIS A 300 -10.68 18.17 2.10
C HIS A 300 -11.83 17.26 1.65
N TYR A 301 -11.92 16.97 0.35
CA TYR A 301 -12.91 16.05 -0.16
C TYR A 301 -12.69 14.66 0.45
N SER A 302 -13.78 13.99 0.82
CA SER A 302 -13.72 12.72 1.54
C SER A 302 -14.10 11.57 0.63
N TYR A 303 -13.20 10.62 0.44
CA TYR A 303 -13.46 9.35 -0.26
C TYR A 303 -13.50 8.20 0.74
N GLU A 304 -14.49 7.31 0.62
CA GLU A 304 -14.49 6.05 1.38
C GLU A 304 -13.21 5.26 1.09
N GLN A 305 -12.57 4.71 2.13
CA GLN A 305 -11.26 4.06 2.01
C GLN A 305 -11.29 2.98 0.91
N THR A 306 -12.28 2.10 0.93
CA THR A 306 -12.42 1.06 -0.09
C THR A 306 -12.62 1.62 -1.50
N ASN A 307 -13.36 2.71 -1.66
CA ASN A 307 -13.57 3.33 -2.97
C ASN A 307 -12.24 3.89 -3.51
N LEU A 308 -11.56 4.73 -2.72
CA LEU A 308 -10.29 5.32 -3.16
C LEU A 308 -9.26 4.23 -3.42
N MET A 309 -9.10 3.25 -2.53
CA MET A 309 -8.14 2.15 -2.69
C MET A 309 -8.37 1.36 -3.98
N ASN A 310 -9.63 1.11 -4.35
CA ASN A 310 -9.97 0.42 -5.60
C ASN A 310 -9.76 1.29 -6.86
N ALA A 311 -9.63 2.61 -6.69
CA ALA A 311 -9.37 3.52 -7.78
C ALA A 311 -7.87 3.79 -7.98
N ILE A 312 -6.99 3.43 -7.02
CA ILE A 312 -5.55 3.70 -7.14
C ILE A 312 -4.93 2.78 -8.20
N HIS A 313 -4.55 3.39 -9.31
CA HIS A 313 -3.89 2.74 -10.43
C HIS A 313 -2.93 3.72 -11.07
N ASP A 314 -1.67 3.31 -11.27
CA ASP A 314 -0.69 4.16 -11.96
C ASP A 314 -0.91 4.17 -13.48
N LEU A 315 -0.26 5.13 -14.14
CA LEU A 315 -0.43 5.41 -15.56
C LEU A 315 -0.06 4.19 -16.41
N THR A 316 -0.88 3.94 -17.43
CA THR A 316 -0.61 2.93 -18.46
C THR A 316 -0.57 3.57 -19.83
N ASP A 317 0.13 2.95 -20.79
CA ASP A 317 0.03 3.31 -22.21
C ASP A 317 -0.71 2.20 -22.98
N PRO A 318 -1.90 2.46 -23.54
CA PRO A 318 -2.63 3.74 -23.56
C PRO A 318 -3.32 4.07 -22.23
N GLU A 319 -3.56 5.36 -21.97
CA GLU A 319 -4.21 5.90 -20.75
C GLU A 319 -5.63 5.30 -20.53
N SER A 320 -6.31 4.93 -21.62
CA SER A 320 -7.63 4.28 -21.53
C SER A 320 -7.63 2.94 -20.76
N ASN A 321 -6.44 2.37 -20.51
CA ASN A 321 -6.27 1.12 -19.78
C ASN A 321 -5.87 1.32 -18.31
N VAL A 322 -5.86 2.54 -17.78
CA VAL A 322 -5.41 2.83 -16.39
C VAL A 322 -6.10 1.95 -15.36
N ALA A 323 -7.33 1.49 -15.57
CA ALA A 323 -8.01 0.53 -14.69
C ALA A 323 -7.26 -0.82 -14.47
N THR A 324 -6.24 -1.12 -15.27
CA THR A 324 -5.36 -2.30 -15.09
C THR A 324 -3.94 -1.93 -14.66
N GLY A 325 -3.67 -0.64 -14.45
CA GLY A 325 -2.39 -0.13 -13.96
C GLY A 325 -2.05 -0.69 -12.60
N SER A 326 -0.76 -0.97 -12.37
CA SER A 326 -0.30 -1.40 -11.05
C SER A 326 -0.46 -0.25 -10.06
N PRO A 327 -1.02 -0.47 -8.87
CA PRO A 327 -1.12 0.58 -7.85
C PRO A 327 0.27 1.08 -7.45
N ALA A 328 0.40 2.40 -7.36
CA ALA A 328 1.57 3.07 -6.80
C ALA A 328 1.11 4.23 -5.90
N MET A 329 2.01 4.72 -5.06
CA MET A 329 1.83 5.98 -4.33
C MET A 329 3.17 6.69 -4.17
N VAL A 330 3.14 8.00 -4.02
CA VAL A 330 4.30 8.83 -3.69
C VAL A 330 4.16 9.34 -2.26
N ILE A 331 5.03 8.90 -1.36
CA ILE A 331 5.09 9.42 0.00
C ILE A 331 6.04 10.62 0.00
N MET A 332 5.50 11.81 0.26
CA MET A 332 6.29 13.04 0.32
C MET A 332 7.02 13.14 1.67
N ARG A 333 8.24 13.65 1.67
CA ARG A 333 9.06 13.85 2.87
C ARG A 333 9.61 15.27 2.94
N ASP A 334 10.05 15.64 4.14
CA ASP A 334 10.73 16.90 4.45
C ASP A 334 12.14 17.01 3.84
#